data_AF-A4BH85-F1
#
_entry.id   AF-A4BH85-F1
#
_cell.length_a   1.000
_cell.length_b   1.000
_cell.length_c   1.000
_cell.angle_alpha   90.00
_cell.angle_beta   90.00
_cell.angle_gamma   90.00
#
_symmetry.space_group_name_H-M   'P 1'
#
loop_
_entity.id
_entity.type
_entity.pdbx_description
1 polymer ?
#
loop_
_entity_poly.entity_id
_entity_poly.type
_entity_poly.pdbx_seq_one_letter_code
_entity_poly.pdbx_strand_id
1 'polypeptide(L)' 'MQQRDAVATGINDLKAQVHTVSGFSALVDQEDLLAFVAGIESKPGEVRLVHGDASAKRALQQELMSQLALERVLVVK' A
#
# COMPACT_ATOMS: atom_id res chain seq x y z
N MET A 1 45.74 -20.16 21.76
CA MET A 1 44.65 -20.13 22.74
C MET A 1 43.74 -18.96 22.37
N GLN A 2 42.61 -19.26 21.71
CA GLN A 2 41.59 -18.31 21.29
C GLN A 2 40.48 -18.21 22.34
N GLN A 3 39.93 -17.02 22.56
CA GLN A 3 38.49 -16.67 22.73
C GLN A 3 38.44 -15.21 23.24
N ARG A 4 37.98 -14.18 22.52
CA ARG A 4 36.71 -13.87 21.82
C ARG A 4 35.51 -13.69 22.76
N ASP A 5 35.30 -12.45 23.21
CA ASP A 5 33.99 -11.94 23.62
C ASP A 5 33.50 -10.96 22.54
N ALA A 6 32.76 -11.49 21.56
CA ALA A 6 31.94 -10.69 20.66
C ALA A 6 30.49 -11.11 20.91
N VAL A 7 29.72 -10.22 21.55
CA VAL A 7 28.29 -10.39 21.77
C VAL A 7 27.59 -10.29 20.42
N ALA A 8 27.25 -11.45 19.85
CA ALA A 8 26.47 -11.56 18.64
C ALA A 8 25.01 -11.20 18.94
N THR A 9 24.53 -10.14 18.30
CA THR A 9 23.12 -9.81 18.13
C THR A 9 22.33 -11.07 17.78
N GLY A 10 21.35 -11.42 18.62
CA GLY A 10 20.47 -12.55 18.41
C GLY A 10 19.70 -12.39 17.10
N ILE A 11 20.17 -13.09 16.06
CA ILE A 11 19.44 -13.28 14.81
C ILE A 11 18.27 -14.21 15.10
N ASN A 12 17.06 -13.68 14.99
CA ASN A 12 15.84 -14.47 15.15
C ASN A 12 15.75 -15.43 13.95
N ASP A 13 16.06 -16.71 14.16
CA ASP A 13 16.02 -17.76 13.15
C ASP A 13 14.55 -18.10 12.83
N LEU A 14 13.90 -17.23 12.05
CA LEU A 14 12.53 -17.43 11.58
C LEU A 14 12.51 -18.49 10.48
N LYS A 15 12.34 -19.75 10.86
CA LYS A 15 12.15 -20.90 9.94
C LYS A 15 10.70 -21.05 9.46
N ALA A 16 10.00 -19.95 9.22
CA ALA A 16 8.63 -19.97 8.70
C ALA A 16 8.65 -19.79 7.18
N GLN A 17 8.01 -20.69 6.43
CA GLN A 17 7.76 -20.43 5.01
C GLN A 17 6.72 -19.31 4.91
N VAL A 18 7.15 -18.13 4.48
CA VAL A 18 6.27 -17.00 4.21
C VAL A 18 5.61 -17.23 2.86
N HIS A 19 4.36 -17.65 2.88
CA HIS A 19 3.50 -17.72 1.69
C HIS A 19 2.60 -16.47 1.71
N THR A 20 2.91 -15.48 0.87
CA THR A 20 2.01 -14.35 0.63
C THR A 20 0.93 -14.81 -0.33
N VAL A 21 -0.25 -15.13 0.20
CA VAL A 21 -1.43 -15.45 -0.61
C VAL A 21 -2.19 -14.15 -0.90
N SER A 22 -1.92 -13.54 -2.04
CA SER A 22 -2.71 -12.43 -2.56
C SER A 22 -4.10 -12.96 -2.97
N GLY A 23 -5.18 -12.38 -2.43
CA GLY A 23 -6.57 -12.73 -2.80
C GLY A 23 -7.49 -13.23 -1.68
N PHE A 24 -7.01 -13.34 -0.43
CA PHE A 24 -7.82 -13.74 0.74
C PHE A 24 -8.03 -12.63 1.77
N SER A 25 -7.73 -11.38 1.41
CA SER A 25 -8.06 -10.24 2.24
C SER A 25 -9.37 -9.64 1.76
N ALA A 26 -10.31 -9.37 2.65
CA ALA A 26 -11.42 -8.43 2.42
C ALA A 26 -10.93 -6.97 2.22
N LEU A 27 -9.63 -6.80 1.93
CA LEU A 27 -8.93 -5.56 1.65
C LEU A 27 -8.92 -5.42 0.13
N VAL A 28 -9.71 -4.46 -0.35
CA VAL A 28 -9.71 -3.97 -1.73
C VAL A 28 -8.27 -3.62 -2.10
N ASP A 29 -7.77 -4.18 -3.20
CA ASP A 29 -6.44 -3.85 -3.70
C ASP A 29 -6.43 -2.51 -4.46
N GLN A 30 -5.26 -2.09 -4.93
CA GLN A 30 -5.13 -0.82 -5.66
C GLN A 30 -5.89 -0.85 -6.98
N GLU A 31 -5.93 -2.00 -7.66
CA GLU A 31 -6.57 -2.15 -8.98
C GLU A 31 -8.09 -2.04 -8.85
N ASP A 32 -8.67 -2.67 -7.82
CA ASP A 32 -10.09 -2.57 -7.50
C ASP A 32 -10.50 -1.13 -7.16
N LEU A 33 -9.66 -0.37 -6.43
CA LEU A 33 -9.92 1.04 -6.14
C LEU A 33 -9.88 1.92 -7.40
N LEU A 34 -8.96 1.64 -8.32
CA LEU A 34 -8.90 2.33 -9.60
C LEU A 34 -10.12 2.00 -10.45
N ALA A 35 -10.51 0.72 -10.52
CA ALA A 35 -11.70 0.26 -11.24
C ALA A 35 -12.99 0.88 -10.67
N PHE A 36 -13.08 0.98 -9.35
CA PHE A 36 -14.21 1.64 -8.68
C PHE A 36 -14.35 3.10 -9.11
N VAL A 37 -13.26 3.88 -9.10
CA VAL A 37 -13.32 5.29 -9.50
C VAL A 37 -13.54 5.44 -11.00
N ALA A 38 -12.99 4.54 -11.82
CA ALA A 38 -13.21 4.51 -13.27
C ALA A 38 -14.68 4.22 -13.63
N GLY A 39 -15.38 3.43 -12.83
CA GLY A 39 -16.79 3.07 -13.03
C GLY A 39 -17.79 4.15 -12.64
N ILE A 40 -17.36 5.29 -12.09
CA ILE A 40 -18.26 6.39 -11.75
C ILE A 40 -18.66 7.13 -13.04
N GLU A 41 -19.96 7.09 -13.38
CA GLU A 41 -20.53 7.62 -14.63
C GLU A 41 -20.11 9.08 -14.94
N SER A 42 -20.13 9.94 -13.91
CA SER A 42 -19.55 11.29 -13.98
C SER A 42 -18.31 11.36 -13.10
N LYS A 43 -17.15 11.63 -13.70
CA LYS A 43 -15.89 11.71 -12.97
C LYS A 43 -16.00 12.66 -11.78
N PRO A 44 -15.54 12.25 -10.59
CA PRO A 44 -15.60 13.10 -9.41
C PRO A 44 -14.69 14.32 -9.57
N GLY A 45 -15.20 15.51 -9.22
CA GLY A 45 -14.40 16.75 -9.19
C GLY A 45 -13.42 16.85 -8.01
N GLU A 46 -13.49 15.89 -7.08
CA GLU A 46 -12.57 15.75 -5.96
C GLU A 46 -12.58 14.31 -5.41
N VAL A 47 -11.40 13.77 -5.09
CA VAL A 47 -11.24 12.50 -4.35
C VAL A 47 -10.43 12.77 -3.09
N ARG A 48 -10.88 12.26 -1.94
CA ARG A 48 -10.17 12.37 -0.65
C ARG A 48 -9.77 11.00 -0.15
N LEU A 49 -8.47 10.80 0.05
CA LEU A 49 -7.91 9.57 0.61
C LEU A 49 -7.80 9.72 2.13
N VAL A 50 -8.68 9.02 2.85
CA VAL A 50 -8.83 9.11 4.31
C VAL A 50 -8.04 8.03 5.06
N HIS A 51 -8.21 6.77 4.67
CA HIS A 51 -7.60 5.63 5.35
C HIS A 51 -6.37 5.08 4.60
N GLY A 52 -5.54 4.32 5.32
CA GLY A 52 -4.28 3.79 4.84
C GLY A 52 -3.08 4.65 5.23
N ASP A 53 -1.89 4.04 5.17
CA ASP A 53 -0.64 4.72 5.49
C ASP A 53 -0.33 5.84 4.49
N ALA A 54 0.48 6.80 4.92
CA ALA A 54 0.81 7.96 4.10
C ALA A 54 1.49 7.60 2.77
N SER A 55 2.27 6.51 2.72
CA SER A 55 2.87 5.99 1.48
C SER A 55 1.81 5.42 0.55
N ALA A 56 0.91 4.59 1.06
CA ALA A 56 -0.18 3.98 0.29
C ALA A 56 -1.13 5.04 -0.30
N LYS A 57 -1.52 6.03 0.51
CA LYS A 57 -2.35 7.16 0.04
C LYS A 57 -1.67 7.93 -1.08
N ARG A 58 -0.36 8.18 -0.99
CA ARG A 58 0.39 8.87 -2.06
C ARG A 58 0.50 8.04 -3.33
N ALA A 59 0.77 6.74 -3.21
CA ALA A 59 0.83 5.84 -4.36
C ALA A 59 -0.51 5.80 -5.10
N LEU A 60 -1.63 5.61 -4.39
CA LEU A 60 -2.96 5.63 -4.99
C LEU A 60 -3.31 6.99 -5.58
N GLN A 61 -2.95 8.09 -4.94
CA GLN A 61 -3.11 9.44 -5.51
C GLN A 61 -2.46 9.56 -6.89
N GLN A 62 -1.21 9.09 -7.03
CA GLN A 62 -0.49 9.16 -8.30
C GLN A 62 -1.15 8.30 -9.39
N GLU A 63 -1.59 7.09 -9.05
CA GLU A 63 -2.30 6.23 -10.00
C GLU A 63 -3.64 6.84 -10.44
N LEU A 64 -4.42 7.39 -9.51
CA LEU A 64 -5.68 8.05 -9.83
C LEU A 64 -5.49 9.26 -10.76
N MET A 65 -4.44 10.05 -10.55
CA MET A 65 -4.14 11.20 -11.39
C MET A 65 -3.62 10.78 -12.77
N SER A 66 -2.75 9.77 -12.84
CA SER A 66 -2.13 9.33 -14.10
C SER A 66 -3.07 8.51 -14.98
N GLN A 67 -3.86 7.59 -14.40
CA GLN A 67 -4.71 6.69 -15.16
C GLN A 67 -6.10 7.27 -15.44
N LEU A 68 -6.67 8.02 -14.50
CA LEU A 68 -8.05 8.53 -14.60
C LEU A 68 -8.13 10.03 -14.88
N ALA A 69 -6.99 10.71 -15.03
CA ALA A 69 -6.88 12.15 -15.27
C ALA A 69 -7.69 12.99 -14.26
N LEU A 70 -7.70 12.56 -12.99
CA LEU A 70 -8.36 13.32 -11.92
C LEU A 70 -7.48 14.48 -11.50
N GLU A 71 -8.04 15.70 -11.53
CA GLU A 71 -7.27 16.91 -11.25
C GLU A 71 -7.13 17.19 -9.74
N ARG A 72 -8.04 16.67 -8.92
CA ARG A 72 -8.11 16.99 -7.49
C ARG A 72 -8.22 15.73 -6.65
N VAL A 73 -7.06 15.20 -6.26
CA VAL A 73 -6.95 14.09 -5.31
C VAL A 73 -6.20 14.56 -4.07
N LEU A 74 -6.82 14.49 -2.89
CA LEU A 74 -6.28 15.02 -1.63
C LEU A 74 -5.97 13.88 -0.66
N VAL A 75 -4.78 13.88 -0.08
CA VAL A 75 -4.43 12.99 1.03
C VAL A 75 -4.82 13.66 2.34
N VAL A 76 -5.78 13.08 3.05
CA VAL A 76 -6.17 13.54 4.38
C VAL A 76 -5.14 13.07 5.40
N LYS A 77 -4.84 13.91 6.39
CA LYS A 77 -3.82 13.64 7.41
C LYS A 77 -4.28 12.53 8.35
#